data_AF-A0A920SNS4-F1
#
_entry.id   AF-A0A920SNS4-F1
#
_cell.length_a   1.000
_cell.length_b   1.000
_cell.length_c   1.000
_cell.angle_alpha   90.00
_cell.angle_beta   90.00
_cell.angle_gamma   90.00
#
_symmetry.space_group_name_H-M   'P 1'
#
loop_
_entity.id
_entity.type
_entity.pdbx_description
1 polymer ?
#
loop_
_entity_poly.entity_id
_entity_poly.type
_entity_poly.pdbx_seq_one_letter_code
_entity_poly.pdbx_strand_id
1 'polypeptide(L)'
;MIMGPCAGGAVYSPAITDFIFMVRDSSYMFVTGPDVVKTVTHETVTHEELGGSVVHTSRSGVSDGAFDNDVDALLMLRGLSIICR
;
A
#
# COMPACT_ATOMS: atom_id res chain seq x y z
N MET A 1 -6.44 1.50 -5.19
CA MET A 1 -5.56 2.70 -5.13
C MET A 1 -5.49 3.17 -3.70
N ILE A 2 -4.29 3.36 -3.16
CA ILE A 2 -4.01 3.76 -1.77
C ILE A 2 -3.13 5.01 -1.81
N MET A 3 -3.73 6.16 -1.48
CA MET A 3 -3.09 7.49 -1.47
C MET A 3 -2.92 8.04 -0.04
N GLY A 4 -3.05 7.18 0.97
CA GLY A 4 -2.99 7.58 2.37
C GLY A 4 -2.84 6.39 3.31
N PRO A 5 -2.89 6.62 4.63
CA PRO A 5 -2.83 5.57 5.65
C PRO A 5 -4.01 4.61 5.54
N CYS A 6 -3.74 3.32 5.31
CA CYS A 6 -4.73 2.26 5.43
C CYS A 6 -4.30 1.24 6.50
N ALA A 7 -5.03 1.20 7.61
CA ALA A 7 -4.72 0.30 8.72
C ALA A 7 -5.92 -0.60 9.08
N GLY A 8 -5.64 -1.77 9.65
CA GLY A 8 -6.67 -2.65 10.20
C GLY A 8 -7.55 -3.28 9.11
N GLY A 9 -8.86 -3.29 9.33
CA GLY A 9 -9.82 -3.94 8.43
C GLY A 9 -9.92 -3.31 7.04
N ALA A 10 -9.51 -2.04 6.89
CA ALA A 10 -9.56 -1.33 5.62
C ALA A 10 -8.62 -1.92 4.56
N VAL A 11 -7.60 -2.68 4.97
CA VAL A 11 -6.61 -3.28 4.05
C VAL A 11 -7.13 -4.53 3.34
N TYR A 12 -8.20 -5.16 3.84
CA TYR A 12 -8.77 -6.34 3.20
C TYR A 12 -9.49 -6.00 1.89
N SER A 13 -10.14 -4.84 1.82
CA SER A 13 -10.81 -4.40 0.60
C SER A 13 -9.83 -4.27 -0.58
N PRO A 14 -8.69 -3.55 -0.49
CA PRO A 14 -7.73 -3.51 -1.57
C PRO A 14 -7.06 -4.87 -1.82
N ALA A 15 -6.84 -5.70 -0.79
CA ALA A 15 -6.25 -7.03 -0.96
C ALA A 15 -7.07 -8.00 -1.84
N ILE A 16 -8.38 -7.74 -2.03
CA ILE A 16 -9.27 -8.55 -2.88
C ILE A 16 -9.45 -7.92 -4.27
N THR A 17 -8.99 -6.69 -4.48
CA THR A 17 -9.05 -6.06 -5.81
C THR A 17 -7.96 -6.59 -6.74
N ASP A 18 -8.21 -6.55 -8.05
CA ASP A 18 -7.28 -7.08 -9.05
C ASP A 18 -5.96 -6.28 -9.15
N PHE A 19 -5.99 -4.98 -8.83
CA PHE A 19 -4.82 -4.11 -8.95
C PHE A 19 -4.70 -3.12 -7.79
N ILE A 20 -3.54 -3.11 -7.14
CA ILE A 20 -3.24 -2.26 -5.98
C ILE A 20 -2.09 -1.31 -6.31
N PHE A 21 -2.46 -0.07 -6.59
CA PHE A 21 -1.49 1.02 -6.75
C PHE A 21 -1.33 1.82 -5.46
N MET A 22 -0.08 2.04 -5.06
CA MET A 22 0.31 2.82 -3.89
C MET A 22 1.11 4.06 -4.31
N VAL A 23 1.08 5.10 -3.49
CA VAL A 23 1.87 6.33 -3.71
C VAL A 23 3.02 6.34 -2.70
N ARG A 24 4.24 6.60 -3.18
CA ARG A 24 5.44 6.71 -2.34
C ARG A 24 5.32 7.86 -1.36
N ASP A 25 5.87 7.65 -0.17
CA ASP A 25 5.93 8.59 0.96
C ASP A 25 4.59 9.05 1.56
N SER A 26 3.46 8.93 0.84
CA SER A 26 2.14 9.32 1.35
C SER A 26 1.28 8.16 1.81
N SER A 27 1.58 6.93 1.37
CA SER A 27 0.70 5.78 1.57
C SER A 27 1.39 4.57 2.18
N TYR A 28 0.69 3.96 3.14
CA TYR A 28 1.16 2.80 3.89
C TYR A 28 -0.02 1.90 4.26
N MET A 29 0.22 0.59 4.25
CA MET A 29 -0.81 -0.42 4.42
C MET A 29 -0.36 -1.50 5.40
N PHE A 30 -1.12 -1.73 6.47
CA PHE A 30 -0.84 -2.82 7.41
C PHE A 30 -2.09 -3.25 8.18
N VAL A 31 -2.19 -4.54 8.51
CA VAL A 31 -3.30 -5.04 9.35
C VAL A 31 -3.13 -4.56 10.79
N THR A 32 -1.90 -4.62 11.32
CA THR A 32 -1.59 -4.28 12.70
C THR A 32 -0.53 -3.19 12.71
N GLY A 33 -0.77 -2.10 13.44
CA GLY A 33 0.15 -0.96 13.49
C GLY A 33 1.45 -1.26 14.24
N PRO A 34 2.49 -0.45 14.01
CA PRO A 34 3.82 -0.66 14.59
C PRO A 34 3.81 -0.58 16.13
N ASP A 35 2.92 0.21 16.74
CA ASP A 35 2.80 0.28 18.21
C ASP A 35 2.36 -1.06 18.82
N VAL A 36 1.45 -1.77 18.14
CA VAL A 36 0.96 -3.07 18.59
C VAL A 36 2.03 -4.14 18.34
N VAL A 37 2.71 -4.08 17.20
CA VAL A 37 3.87 -4.96 16.92
C VAL A 37 4.93 -4.77 18.01
N LYS A 38 5.32 -3.53 18.31
CA LYS A 38 6.30 -3.23 19.36
C LYS A 38 5.87 -3.73 20.74
N THR A 39 4.59 -3.68 21.05
CA THR A 39 4.07 -4.15 22.35
C THR A 39 4.06 -5.68 22.44
N VAL A 40 3.78 -6.38 21.34
CA VAL A 40 3.58 -7.83 21.32
C VAL A 40 4.87 -8.60 21.00
N THR A 41 5.66 -8.14 20.03
CA THR A 41 6.90 -8.81 19.58
C THR A 41 8.17 -8.11 20.07
N HIS A 42 8.06 -6.93 20.71
CA HIS A 42 9.21 -6.11 21.13
C HIS A 42 10.11 -5.65 19.97
N GLU A 43 9.66 -5.77 18.73
CA GLU A 43 10.38 -5.26 17.55
C GLU A 43 10.03 -3.78 17.33
N THR A 44 11.06 -2.95 17.14
CA THR A 44 10.87 -1.55 16.78
C THR A 44 10.96 -1.41 15.28
N VAL A 45 9.82 -1.30 14.61
CA VAL A 45 9.69 -1.14 13.16
C VAL A 45 9.02 0.19 12.84
N THR A 46 9.44 0.85 11.77
CA THR A 46 8.83 2.11 11.31
C THR A 46 7.59 1.84 10.44
N HIS A 47 6.79 2.88 10.18
CA HIS A 47 5.60 2.77 9.33
C HIS A 47 5.98 2.43 7.87
N GLU A 48 7.03 3.05 7.32
CA GLU A 48 7.55 2.69 5.99
C GLU A 48 8.07 1.25 5.93
N GLU A 49 8.81 0.78 6.93
CA GLU A 49 9.38 -0.57 6.92
C GLU A 49 8.32 -1.67 7.10
N LEU A 50 7.23 -1.36 7.81
CA LEU A 50 6.16 -2.30 8.07
C LEU A 50 5.19 -2.43 6.87
N GLY A 51 4.85 -1.31 6.23
CA GLY A 51 3.78 -1.29 5.24
C GLY A 51 3.91 -0.19 4.19
N GLY A 52 5.08 0.41 4.01
CA GLY A 52 5.30 1.40 2.95
C GLY A 52 5.15 0.81 1.55
N SER A 53 4.90 1.68 0.58
CA SER A 53 4.74 1.28 -0.83
C SER A 53 5.93 0.46 -1.35
N VAL A 54 7.16 0.83 -0.97
CA VAL A 54 8.38 0.09 -1.36
C VAL A 54 8.35 -1.35 -0.86
N VAL A 55 7.95 -1.57 0.40
CA VAL A 55 7.85 -2.92 0.99
C VAL A 55 6.82 -3.76 0.25
N HIS A 56 5.69 -3.15 -0.10
CA HIS A 56 4.62 -3.84 -0.81
C HIS A 56 4.90 -4.13 -2.28
N THR A 57 5.70 -3.30 -2.93
CA THR A 57 6.14 -3.54 -4.31
C THR A 57 7.35 -4.48 -4.38
N SER A 58 8.28 -4.44 -3.41
CA SER A 58 9.54 -5.19 -3.49
C SER A 58 9.54 -6.52 -2.72
N ARG A 59 8.93 -6.58 -1.53
CA ARG A 59 8.97 -7.76 -0.65
C ARG A 59 7.69 -8.58 -0.73
N SER A 60 6.55 -7.95 -0.49
CA SER A 60 5.29 -8.71 -0.37
C SER A 60 4.59 -8.92 -1.72
N GLY A 61 4.93 -8.13 -2.75
CA GLY A 61 4.28 -8.20 -4.06
C GLY A 61 2.78 -7.92 -4.01
N VAL A 62 2.33 -7.20 -2.98
CA VAL A 62 0.91 -6.86 -2.78
C VAL A 62 0.56 -5.65 -3.63
N SER A 63 1.50 -4.72 -3.83
CA SER A 63 1.28 -3.57 -4.70
C SER A 63 1.88 -3.84 -6.08
N ASP A 64 1.03 -3.82 -7.10
CA ASP A 64 1.42 -3.95 -8.50
C ASP A 64 2.27 -2.78 -9.00
N GLY A 65 2.16 -1.62 -8.35
CA GLY A 65 2.92 -0.43 -8.71
C GLY A 65 2.94 0.64 -7.63
N ALA A 66 4.13 1.23 -7.45
CA ALA A 66 4.37 2.37 -6.58
C ALA A 66 4.69 3.62 -7.42
N PHE A 67 3.88 4.66 -7.30
CA PHE A 67 4.02 5.93 -8.02
C PHE A 67 4.49 7.03 -7.09
N ASP A 68 5.23 8.01 -7.61
CA ASP A 68 5.73 9.12 -6.81
C ASP A 68 4.69 10.24 -6.65
N ASN A 69 3.69 10.30 -7.54
CA ASN A 69 2.64 11.31 -7.52
C ASN A 69 1.25 10.69 -7.69
N ASP A 70 0.25 11.33 -7.08
CA ASP A 70 -1.16 10.96 -7.23
C ASP A 70 -1.64 11.05 -8.69
N VAL A 71 -1.12 12.04 -9.43
CA VAL A 71 -1.47 12.25 -10.85
C VAL A 71 -1.04 11.07 -11.70
N ASP A 72 0.18 10.56 -11.49
CA ASP A 72 0.70 9.42 -12.24
C ASP A 72 -0.08 8.14 -11.92
N ALA A 73 -0.42 7.94 -10.64
CA ALA A 73 -1.25 6.82 -10.21
C ALA A 73 -2.65 6.86 -10.86
N LEU A 74 -3.28 8.04 -10.95
CA LEU A 74 -4.57 8.23 -11.60
C LEU A 74 -4.51 8.03 -13.12
N LEU A 75 -3.45 8.51 -13.76
CA LEU A 75 -3.23 8.30 -15.20
C LEU A 75 -3.06 6.81 -15.52
N MET A 76 -2.29 6.08 -14.69
CA MET A 76 -2.13 4.64 -14.84
C MET A 76 -3.46 3.91 -14.66
N LEU A 77 -4.24 4.23 -13.62
CA LEU A 77 -5.54 3.62 -13.37
C LEU A 77 -6.51 3.87 -14.54
N ARG A 78 -6.50 5.09 -15.09
CA ARG A 78 -7.31 5.42 -16.28
C ARG A 78 -6.85 4.65 -17.52
N GLY A 79 -5.54 4.50 -17.74
CA GLY A 79 -4.99 3.71 -18.85
C GLY A 79 -5.36 2.23 -18.74
N LEU A 80 -5.26 1.67 -17.53
CA LEU A 80 -5.65 0.29 -17.23
C LEU A 80 -7.14 0.04 -17.53
N SER A 81 -8.02 0.96 -17.10
CA SER A 81 -9.45 0.88 -17.38
C SER A 81 -9.79 0.92 -18.88
N ILE A 82 -8.93 1.49 -19.72
CA ILE A 82 -9.12 1.53 -21.18
C ILE A 82 -8.67 0.22 -21.83
N ILE A 83 -7.62 -0.41 -21.31
CA ILE A 83 -7.08 -1.69 -21.82
C ILE A 83 -7.93 -2.88 -21.39
N CYS A 84 -8.55 -2.81 -20.20
CA CYS A 84 -9.41 -3.88 -19.68
C CYS A 84 -10.84 -3.86 -20.25
N ARG A 85 -11.07 -3.09 -21.32
CA ARG A 85 -12.36 -2.93 -22.02
C ARG A 85 -12.27 -3.53 -23.41
#